data_AF-A0A1C6ADY1-F1
#
_entry.id   AF-A0A1C6ADY1-F1
#
_cell.length_a   1.000
_cell.length_b   1.000
_cell.length_c   1.000
_cell.angle_alpha   90.00
_cell.angle_beta   90.00
_cell.angle_gamma   90.00
#
_symmetry.space_group_name_H-M   'P 1'
#
loop_
_entity.id
_entity.type
_entity.pdbx_description
1 polymer ?
#
loop_
_entity_poly.entity_id
_entity_poly.type
_entity_poly.pdbx_seq_one_letter_code
_entity_poly.pdbx_strand_id
1 'polypeptide(L)'
;MEVYKKSYTGFVVWLIGFCVVVVGACFLPNLGTQLTLAVVDNASTIGIFILTLLIYQTESVYWYNGTSYEDAKAVGSERRKAFALAHMKRFGYLALIFLAYSVVSLMVGIPYGFDVAIACAGILIVALSTIKLKL
;
A
#
# COMPACT_ATOMS: atom_id res chain seq x y z
N MET A 1 17.41 11.54 -21.08
CA MET A 1 16.33 11.72 -20.08
C MET A 1 15.06 11.14 -20.67
N GLU A 2 14.53 10.06 -20.10
CA GLU A 2 13.22 9.57 -20.51
C GLU A 2 12.17 10.67 -20.27
N VAL A 3 11.35 10.94 -21.29
CA VAL A 3 10.27 11.91 -21.22
C VAL A 3 9.26 11.42 -20.19
N TYR A 4 9.01 12.20 -19.14
CA TYR A 4 7.99 11.89 -18.14
C TYR A 4 6.62 11.72 -18.82
N LYS A 5 6.17 10.48 -19.00
CA LYS A 5 4.99 10.13 -19.80
C LYS A 5 3.85 9.68 -18.91
N LYS A 6 2.66 10.21 -19.17
CA LYS A 6 1.43 9.77 -18.50
C LYS A 6 1.10 8.34 -18.90
N SER A 7 0.95 7.45 -17.93
CA SER A 7 0.51 6.07 -18.12
C SER A 7 -0.13 5.53 -16.84
N TYR A 8 -1.23 4.79 -17.00
CA TYR A 8 -1.85 4.04 -15.91
C TYR A 8 -1.68 2.53 -16.07
N THR A 9 -0.95 2.06 -17.09
CA THR A 9 -0.77 0.62 -17.33
C THR A 9 -0.16 -0.07 -16.12
N GLY A 10 0.87 0.52 -15.50
CA GLY A 10 1.49 -0.03 -14.29
C GLY A 10 0.51 -0.08 -13.10
N PHE A 11 -0.33 0.94 -12.94
CA PHE A 11 -1.36 0.97 -11.90
C PHE A 11 -2.40 -0.13 -12.10
N VAL A 12 -2.88 -0.31 -13.34
CA VAL A 12 -3.86 -1.34 -13.69
C VAL A 12 -3.28 -2.74 -13.48
N VAL A 13 -2.04 -2.98 -13.92
CA VAL A 13 -1.36 -4.26 -13.71
C VAL A 13 -1.19 -4.55 -12.22
N TRP A 14 -0.77 -3.55 -11.44
CA TRP A 14 -0.68 -3.68 -9.98
C TRP A 14 -2.05 -3.99 -9.36
N LEU A 15 -3.12 -3.29 -9.77
CA LEU A 15 -4.47 -3.49 -9.24
C LEU A 15 -5.00 -4.90 -9.51
N ILE A 16 -4.82 -5.40 -10.74
CA ILE A 16 -5.19 -6.77 -11.10
C ILE A 16 -4.41 -7.77 -10.25
N GLY A 17 -3.08 -7.61 -10.17
CA GLY A 17 -2.22 -8.49 -9.37
C GLY A 17 -2.60 -8.47 -7.89
N PHE A 18 -2.89 -7.30 -7.34
CA PHE A 18 -3.37 -7.12 -5.97
C PHE A 18 -4.67 -7.90 -5.72
N CYS A 19 -5.66 -7.73 -6.58
CA CYS A 19 -6.93 -8.46 -6.48
C CYS A 19 -6.71 -9.97 -6.55
N VAL A 20 -5.88 -10.46 -7.49
CA VAL A 20 -5.57 -11.89 -7.63
C VAL A 20 -4.91 -12.44 -6.36
N VAL A 21 -3.96 -11.72 -5.76
CA VAL A 21 -3.26 -12.16 -4.55
C VAL A 21 -4.21 -12.20 -3.35
N VAL A 22 -4.98 -11.14 -3.12
CA VAL A 22 -5.91 -11.05 -1.97
C VAL A 22 -7.02 -12.09 -2.08
N VAL A 23 -7.65 -12.20 -3.25
CA VAL A 23 -8.70 -13.20 -3.49
C VAL A 23 -8.12 -14.60 -3.44
N GLY A 24 -6.95 -14.83 -4.07
CA GLY A 24 -6.28 -16.11 -4.08
C GLY A 24 -5.89 -16.60 -2.68
N ALA A 25 -5.52 -15.71 -1.77
CA ALA A 25 -5.23 -16.05 -0.37
C ALA A 25 -6.42 -16.74 0.33
N CYS A 26 -7.65 -16.35 0.00
CA CYS A 26 -8.87 -16.97 0.54
C CYS A 26 -9.08 -18.42 0.08
N PHE A 27 -8.41 -18.87 -0.98
CA PHE A 27 -8.52 -20.21 -1.55
C PHE A 27 -7.31 -21.11 -1.22
N LEU A 28 -6.39 -20.65 -0.38
CA LEU A 28 -5.24 -21.46 0.02
C LEU A 28 -5.72 -22.68 0.84
N PRO A 29 -5.36 -23.91 0.43
CA PRO A 29 -5.85 -25.11 1.09
C PRO A 29 -5.23 -25.25 2.49
N ASN A 30 -5.99 -25.86 3.40
CA ASN A 30 -5.53 -26.23 4.74
C ASN A 30 -5.13 -25.05 5.66
N LEU A 31 -5.52 -23.81 5.33
CA LEU A 31 -5.40 -22.69 6.27
C LEU A 31 -6.67 -22.57 7.12
N GLY A 32 -6.50 -22.39 8.43
CA GLY A 32 -7.61 -21.99 9.30
C GLY A 32 -8.08 -20.56 8.98
N THR A 33 -9.32 -20.22 9.34
CA THR A 33 -9.90 -18.89 9.09
C THR A 33 -9.01 -17.76 9.61
N GLN A 34 -8.47 -17.90 10.81
CA GLN A 34 -7.62 -16.87 11.42
C GLN A 34 -6.33 -16.64 10.62
N LEU A 35 -5.65 -17.72 10.19
CA LEU A 35 -4.44 -17.61 9.39
C LEU A 35 -4.74 -17.06 7.99
N THR A 36 -5.87 -17.46 7.39
CA THR A 36 -6.33 -16.94 6.10
C THR A 36 -6.52 -15.42 6.16
N LEU A 37 -7.21 -14.92 7.19
CA LEU A 37 -7.43 -13.49 7.35
C LEU A 37 -6.13 -12.73 7.66
N ALA A 38 -5.24 -13.30 8.48
CA ALA A 38 -3.92 -12.72 8.70
C ALA A 38 -3.13 -12.57 7.39
N VAL A 39 -3.18 -13.57 6.49
CA VAL A 39 -2.55 -13.47 5.16
C VAL A 39 -3.21 -12.39 4.32
N VAL A 40 -4.54 -12.30 4.31
CA VAL A 40 -5.30 -11.26 3.57
C VAL A 40 -4.97 -9.85 4.05
N ASP A 41 -4.94 -9.63 5.37
CA ASP A 41 -4.66 -8.30 5.95
C ASP A 41 -3.20 -7.88 5.70
N ASN A 42 -2.25 -8.81 5.80
CA ASN A 42 -0.86 -8.55 5.46
C ASN A 42 -0.68 -8.31 3.96
N ALA A 43 -1.31 -9.11 3.10
CA ALA A 43 -1.30 -8.88 1.65
C ALA A 43 -1.87 -7.50 1.30
N SER A 44 -2.89 -7.05 2.03
CA SER A 44 -3.50 -5.72 1.87
C SER A 44 -2.52 -4.60 2.21
N THR A 45 -1.91 -4.65 3.40
CA THR A 45 -0.96 -3.61 3.85
C THR A 45 0.33 -3.60 3.04
N ILE A 46 0.89 -4.78 2.73
CA ILE A 46 2.07 -4.93 1.87
C ILE A 46 1.76 -4.52 0.44
N GLY A 47 0.57 -4.85 -0.09
CA GLY A 47 0.13 -4.44 -1.42
C GLY A 47 0.15 -2.93 -1.57
N ILE A 48 -0.44 -2.20 -0.60
CA ILE A 48 -0.42 -0.73 -0.60
C ILE A 48 1.02 -0.20 -0.55
N PHE A 49 1.88 -0.78 0.28
CA PHE A 49 3.30 -0.42 0.30
C PHE A 49 3.96 -0.63 -1.09
N ILE A 50 3.74 -1.76 -1.75
CA ILE A 50 4.25 -2.04 -3.10
C ILE A 50 3.76 -0.98 -4.10
N LEU A 51 2.47 -0.58 -4.04
CA LEU A 51 1.96 0.50 -4.89
C LEU A 51 2.74 1.79 -4.68
N THR A 52 2.95 2.20 -3.43
CA THR A 52 3.70 3.42 -3.12
C THR A 52 5.17 3.34 -3.52
N LEU A 53 5.78 2.14 -3.47
CA LEU A 53 7.13 1.88 -3.96
C LEU A 53 7.19 2.01 -5.49
N LEU A 54 6.23 1.46 -6.22
CA LEU A 54 6.13 1.62 -7.67
C LEU A 54 5.97 3.09 -8.06
N ILE A 55 5.15 3.85 -7.31
CA ILE A 55 5.00 5.30 -7.52
C ILE A 55 6.32 6.03 -7.26
N TYR A 56 7.08 5.63 -6.24
CA TYR A 56 8.40 6.22 -5.96
C TYR A 56 9.42 5.92 -7.08
N GLN A 57 9.47 4.68 -7.57
CA GLN A 57 10.40 4.26 -8.62
C GLN A 57 10.08 4.91 -9.97
N THR A 58 8.80 4.99 -10.32
CA THR A 58 8.33 5.52 -11.61
C THR A 58 8.02 7.02 -11.57
N GLU A 59 8.05 7.63 -10.39
CA GLU A 59 7.63 9.01 -10.15
C GLU A 59 6.19 9.30 -10.58
N SER A 60 5.32 8.28 -10.66
CA SER A 60 3.92 8.39 -11.08
C SER A 60 3.03 8.99 -9.99
N VAL A 61 3.45 10.11 -9.40
CA VAL A 61 2.79 10.77 -8.26
C VAL A 61 1.37 11.25 -8.57
N TYR A 62 1.03 11.44 -9.85
CA TYR A 62 -0.32 11.73 -10.33
C TYR A 62 -1.29 10.54 -10.20
N TRP A 63 -0.83 9.37 -9.75
CA TRP A 63 -1.70 8.29 -9.32
C TRP A 63 -2.30 8.54 -7.93
N TYR A 64 -1.70 9.42 -7.12
CA TYR A 64 -2.32 9.88 -5.88
C TYR A 64 -3.45 10.87 -6.17
N ASN A 65 -4.54 10.75 -5.42
CA ASN A 65 -5.63 11.71 -5.51
C ASN A 65 -5.14 13.12 -5.12
N GLY A 66 -5.59 14.15 -5.84
CA GLY A 66 -5.20 15.54 -5.60
C GLY A 66 -3.91 16.00 -6.29
N THR A 67 -3.23 15.14 -7.05
CA THR A 67 -2.08 15.53 -7.89
C THR A 67 -2.42 15.35 -9.36
N SER A 68 -2.46 16.43 -10.14
CA SER A 68 -2.63 16.31 -11.59
C SER A 68 -1.32 15.92 -12.27
N TYR A 69 -1.41 15.29 -13.43
CA TYR A 69 -0.22 14.95 -14.24
C TYR A 69 0.55 16.22 -14.66
N GLU A 70 -0.16 17.32 -14.97
CA GLU A 70 0.50 18.56 -15.37
C GLU A 70 1.25 19.20 -14.20
N ASP A 71 0.68 19.20 -12.99
CA ASP A 71 1.37 19.67 -11.78
C ASP A 71 2.62 18.82 -11.49
N ALA A 72 2.49 17.50 -11.63
CA ALA A 72 3.60 16.57 -11.43
C ALA A 72 4.71 16.75 -12.47
N LYS A 73 4.34 17.05 -13.71
CA LYS A 73 5.28 17.29 -14.82
C LYS A 73 5.99 18.64 -14.67
N ALA A 74 5.31 19.65 -14.13
CA ALA A 74 5.85 20.99 -13.92
C ALA A 74 6.95 21.03 -12.84
N VAL A 75 6.95 20.09 -11.90
CA VAL A 75 7.99 19.97 -10.87
C VAL A 75 9.13 19.03 -11.30
N GLY A 76 10.31 19.20 -10.69
CA GLY A 76 11.47 18.35 -10.95
C GLY A 76 11.35 16.93 -10.36
N SER A 77 12.14 16.00 -10.89
CA SER A 77 12.21 14.60 -10.43
C SER A 77 12.54 14.48 -8.94
N GLU A 78 13.47 15.30 -8.44
CA GLU A 78 13.83 15.33 -7.02
C GLU A 78 12.61 15.57 -6.12
N ARG A 79 11.78 16.55 -6.49
CA ARG A 79 10.57 16.91 -5.73
C ARG A 79 9.50 15.82 -5.80
N ARG A 80 9.28 15.22 -6.97
CA ARG A 80 8.39 14.04 -7.11
C ARG A 80 8.86 12.86 -6.27
N LYS A 81 10.17 12.54 -6.30
CA LYS A 81 10.73 11.45 -5.52
C LYS A 81 10.64 11.69 -4.02
N ALA A 82 10.91 12.92 -3.55
CA ALA A 82 10.74 13.28 -2.14
C ALA A 82 9.29 13.11 -1.67
N PHE A 83 8.33 13.58 -2.49
CA PHE A 83 6.90 13.43 -2.22
C PHE A 83 6.48 11.96 -2.19
N ALA A 84 6.87 11.16 -3.19
CA ALA A 84 6.55 9.74 -3.25
C ALA A 84 7.22 8.94 -2.11
N LEU A 85 8.47 9.27 -1.76
CA LEU A 85 9.20 8.64 -0.66
C LEU A 85 8.50 8.86 0.68
N ALA A 86 7.95 10.06 0.91
CA ALA A 86 7.21 10.37 2.12
C ALA A 86 5.95 9.49 2.27
N HIS A 87 5.23 9.22 1.17
CA HIS A 87 4.11 8.28 1.16
C HIS A 87 4.60 6.85 1.40
N MET A 88 5.62 6.43 0.64
CA MET A 88 6.18 5.07 0.70
C MET A 88 6.66 4.70 2.09
N LYS A 89 7.37 5.61 2.79
CA LYS A 89 7.82 5.36 4.16
C LYS A 89 6.67 5.12 5.13
N ARG A 90 5.59 5.92 5.03
CA ARG A 90 4.46 5.82 5.95
C ARG A 90 3.72 4.49 5.79
N PHE A 91 3.43 4.09 4.56
CA PHE A 91 2.81 2.78 4.29
C PHE A 91 3.77 1.61 4.53
N GLY A 92 5.08 1.81 4.31
CA GLY A 92 6.10 0.82 4.66
C GLY A 92 6.20 0.57 6.15
N TYR A 93 6.16 1.62 6.99
CA TYR A 93 6.11 1.45 8.44
C TYR A 93 4.84 0.75 8.89
N LEU A 94 3.68 1.07 8.30
CA LEU A 94 2.44 0.35 8.58
C LEU A 94 2.56 -1.13 8.26
N ALA A 95 3.04 -1.49 7.07
CA ALA A 95 3.19 -2.88 6.65
C ALA A 95 4.13 -3.66 7.60
N LEU A 96 5.26 -3.07 7.99
CA LEU A 96 6.20 -3.71 8.92
C LEU A 96 5.62 -3.86 10.33
N ILE A 97 5.00 -2.81 10.86
CA ILE A 97 4.39 -2.83 12.21
C ILE A 97 3.23 -3.83 12.24
N PHE A 98 2.37 -3.82 11.22
CA PHE A 98 1.23 -4.72 11.14
C PHE A 98 1.68 -6.18 10.96
N LEU A 99 2.72 -6.45 10.18
CA LEU A 99 3.30 -7.79 10.06
C LEU A 99 3.81 -8.31 11.42
N ALA A 100 4.57 -7.48 12.15
CA ALA A 100 5.04 -7.85 13.48
C ALA A 100 3.88 -8.07 14.46
N TYR A 101 2.87 -7.20 14.44
CA TYR A 101 1.65 -7.33 15.23
C TYR A 101 0.90 -8.63 14.90
N SER A 102 0.74 -8.96 13.62
CA SER A 102 0.01 -10.14 13.16
C SER A 102 0.65 -11.44 13.64
N VAL A 103 1.98 -11.52 13.65
CA VAL A 103 2.71 -12.67 14.23
C VAL A 103 2.40 -12.83 15.72
N VAL A 104 2.46 -11.73 16.49
CA VAL A 104 2.15 -11.76 17.92
C VAL A 104 0.69 -12.12 18.17
N SER A 105 -0.22 -11.56 17.38
CA SER A 105 -1.66 -11.83 17.44
C SER A 105 -1.97 -13.32 17.26
N LEU A 106 -1.35 -13.96 16.26
CA LEU A 106 -1.47 -15.40 16.03
C LEU A 106 -0.91 -16.22 17.20
N MET A 107 0.25 -15.83 17.75
CA MET A 107 0.87 -16.56 18.88
C MET A 107 0.04 -16.53 20.15
N VAL A 108 -0.64 -15.42 20.42
CA VAL A 108 -1.44 -15.25 21.65
C VAL A 108 -2.93 -15.51 21.45
N GLY A 109 -3.35 -15.84 20.22
CA GLY A 109 -4.73 -16.21 19.90
C GLY A 109 -5.73 -15.06 19.97
N ILE A 110 -5.34 -13.84 19.55
CA ILE A 110 -6.27 -12.71 19.46
C ILE A 110 -7.38 -13.05 18.44
N PRO A 111 -8.66 -12.75 18.73
CA PRO A 111 -9.72 -12.98 17.75
C PRO A 111 -9.52 -12.14 16.49
N TYR A 112 -9.66 -12.78 15.33
CA TYR A 112 -9.40 -12.16 14.01
C TYR A 112 -10.18 -10.86 13.75
N GLY A 113 -11.34 -10.67 14.38
CA GLY A 113 -12.12 -9.43 14.25
C GLY A 113 -11.36 -8.20 14.73
N PHE A 114 -10.49 -8.35 15.75
CA PHE A 114 -9.62 -7.27 16.20
C PHE A 114 -8.49 -7.00 15.20
N ASP A 115 -7.91 -8.05 14.61
CA ASP A 115 -6.84 -7.91 13.60
C ASP A 115 -7.33 -7.09 12.40
N VAL A 116 -8.51 -7.45 11.86
CA VAL A 116 -9.14 -6.75 10.74
C VAL A 116 -9.43 -5.29 11.11
N ALA A 117 -9.98 -5.03 12.30
CA ALA A 117 -10.26 -3.67 12.75
C ALA A 117 -8.99 -2.82 12.85
N ILE A 118 -7.89 -3.39 13.37
CA ILE A 118 -6.60 -2.73 13.49
C ILE A 118 -5.97 -2.49 12.10
N ALA A 119 -6.06 -3.45 11.19
CA ALA A 119 -5.60 -3.30 9.81
C ALA A 119 -6.31 -2.13 9.11
N CYS A 120 -7.65 -2.12 9.15
CA CYS A 120 -8.46 -1.06 8.58
C CYS A 120 -8.16 0.31 9.20
N ALA A 121 -8.11 0.40 10.53
CA ALA A 121 -7.81 1.63 11.23
C ALA A 121 -6.40 2.14 10.89
N GLY A 122 -5.40 1.26 10.86
CA GLY A 122 -4.02 1.58 10.50
C GLY A 122 -3.90 2.14 9.08
N ILE A 123 -4.54 1.49 8.10
CA ILE A 123 -4.59 1.96 6.71
C ILE A 123 -5.22 3.35 6.64
N LEU A 124 -6.38 3.54 7.28
CA LEU A 124 -7.09 4.83 7.28
C LEU A 124 -6.27 5.94 7.93
N ILE A 125 -5.70 5.70 9.11
CA ILE A 125 -4.87 6.69 9.82
C ILE A 125 -3.67 7.11 8.96
N VAL A 126 -2.99 6.14 8.34
CA VAL A 126 -1.84 6.43 7.49
C VAL A 126 -2.26 7.16 6.22
N ALA A 127 -3.34 6.75 5.56
CA ALA A 127 -3.86 7.46 4.39
C ALA A 127 -4.25 8.90 4.72
N LEU A 128 -4.98 9.14 5.83
CA LEU A 128 -5.34 10.48 6.28
C LEU A 128 -4.10 11.31 6.62
N SER A 129 -3.07 10.70 7.21
CA SER A 129 -1.81 11.39 7.50
C SER A 129 -1.19 11.95 6.21
N THR A 130 -1.28 11.22 5.10
CA THR A 130 -0.63 11.59 3.83
C THR A 130 -1.28 12.77 3.10
N ILE A 131 -2.53 13.11 3.40
CA ILE A 131 -3.26 14.24 2.79
C ILE A 131 -2.51 15.57 2.96
N LYS A 132 -1.75 15.74 4.05
CA LYS A 132 -1.00 16.96 4.34
C LYS A 132 0.31 17.08 3.53
N LEU A 133 0.74 16.02 2.86
CA LEU A 133 1.93 16.05 2.02
C LEU A 133 1.62 16.86 0.77
N LYS A 134 2.51 17.79 0.41
CA LYS A 134 2.36 18.63 -0.77
C LYS A 134 3.43 18.29 -1.79
N LEU A 135 3.00 18.16 -3.05
CA LEU A 135 3.90 17.98 -4.17
C LEU A 135 4.65 19.27 -4.46
#